data_AF-A0A1E5V8L7-F1
#
_entry.id   AF-A0A1E5V8L7-F1
#
_cell.length_a   1.000
_cell.length_b   1.000
_cell.length_c   1.000
_cell.angle_alpha   90.00
_cell.angle_beta   90.00
_cell.angle_gamma   90.00
#
_symmetry.space_group_name_H-M   'P 1'
#
loop_
_entity.id
_entity.type
_entity.pdbx_description
1 polymer ?
#
loop_
_entity_poly.entity_id
_entity_poly.type
_entity_poly.pdbx_seq_one_letter_code
_entity_poly.pdbx_strand_id
1 'polypeptide(L)' 'LDYACEDHLSANYKGACWSWINDDDCKRVCIYESSDNISGFRAYFQCWCQNTSTSDIVAAASAPIRP' A
#
# COMPACT_ATOMS: atom_id res chain seq x y z
N LEU A 1 9.30 17.78 -5.10
CA LEU A 1 10.16 16.76 -5.75
C LEU A 1 10.63 15.88 -4.60
N ASP A 2 10.05 14.72 -4.32
CA ASP A 2 9.39 13.74 -5.15
C ASP A 2 8.29 13.09 -4.28
N TYR A 3 7.05 13.07 -4.75
CA TYR A 3 5.93 12.54 -3.96
C TYR A 3 5.59 11.15 -4.49
N ALA A 4 6.51 10.23 -4.24
CA ALA A 4 6.39 8.89 -4.74
C ALA A 4 5.44 8.11 -3.83
N CYS A 5 4.29 7.73 -4.39
CA CYS A 5 3.51 6.60 -3.89
C CYS A 5 4.39 5.37 -4.11
N GLU A 6 5.30 5.11 -3.18
CA GLU A 6 6.31 4.07 -3.34
C GLU A 6 5.67 2.73 -3.03
N ASP A 7 5.31 2.01 -4.10
CA ASP A 7 5.02 0.60 -3.98
C ASP A 7 6.31 -0.13 -3.58
N HIS A 8 6.27 -0.86 -2.48
CA HIS A 8 7.42 -1.61 -1.98
C HIS A 8 7.10 -3.08 -1.80
N LEU A 9 8.13 -3.93 -1.80
CA LEU A 9 7.95 -5.34 -1.48
C LEU A 9 7.56 -5.50 -0.01
N SER A 10 6.55 -6.33 0.25
CA SER A 10 6.19 -6.71 1.61
C SER A 10 7.36 -7.45 2.25
N ALA A 11 7.78 -7.00 3.44
CA ALA A 11 8.79 -7.69 4.23
C ALA A 11 8.23 -8.94 4.95
N ASN A 12 6.92 -8.97 5.20
CA ASN A 12 6.25 -10.05 5.93
C ASN A 12 5.63 -11.12 5.05
N TYR A 13 5.39 -10.86 3.76
CA TYR A 13 4.83 -11.86 2.86
C TYR A 13 5.92 -12.83 2.37
N LYS A 14 5.92 -14.06 2.89
CA LYS A 14 6.95 -15.08 2.58
C LYS A 14 6.57 -16.07 1.47
N GLY A 15 5.42 -15.88 0.83
CA GLY A 15 4.91 -16.76 -0.23
C GLY A 15 5.18 -16.22 -1.63
N ALA A 16 5.26 -17.11 -2.62
CA ALA A 16 5.11 -16.70 -4.01
C ALA A 16 3.62 -16.41 -4.28
N CYS A 17 3.31 -15.24 -4.82
CA CYS A 17 1.95 -14.89 -5.25
C CYS A 17 1.62 -15.61 -6.55
N TRP A 18 1.18 -16.86 -6.42
CA TRP A 18 0.65 -17.64 -7.53
C TRP A 18 -0.76 -17.16 -7.93
N SER A 19 -1.14 -17.29 -9.20
CA SER A 19 -2.47 -16.89 -9.71
C SER A 19 -3.67 -17.54 -8.99
N TRP A 20 -3.45 -18.61 -8.22
CA TRP A 20 -4.49 -19.28 -7.42
C TRP A 20 -4.58 -18.82 -5.96
N ILE A 21 -3.65 -17.97 -5.47
CA ILE A 21 -3.78 -17.36 -4.14
C ILE A 21 -4.63 -16.07 -4.30
N ASN A 22 -5.47 -15.71 -3.33
CA ASN A 22 -6.33 -14.51 -3.40
C ASN A 22 -5.58 -13.20 -3.12
N ASP A 23 -5.73 -12.17 -3.96
CA ASP A 23 -5.19 -10.81 -3.73
C ASP A 23 -5.47 -10.25 -2.33
N ASP A 24 -6.58 -10.67 -1.69
CA ASP A 24 -6.93 -10.34 -0.31
C ASP A 24 -5.85 -10.68 0.73
N ASP A 25 -5.04 -11.74 0.53
CA ASP A 25 -3.97 -12.11 1.45
C ASP A 25 -2.83 -11.07 1.42
N CYS A 26 -2.41 -10.67 0.22
CA CYS A 26 -1.36 -9.67 0.07
C CYS A 26 -1.81 -8.32 0.63
N LYS A 27 -3.04 -7.90 0.31
CA LYS A 27 -3.63 -6.69 0.86
C LYS A 27 -3.67 -6.72 2.39
N ARG A 28 -4.13 -7.83 2.99
CA ARG A 28 -4.15 -7.98 4.45
C ARG A 28 -2.76 -7.84 5.04
N VAL A 29 -1.78 -8.56 4.50
CA VAL A 29 -0.40 -8.52 5.01
C VAL A 29 0.16 -7.10 4.96
N CYS A 30 -0.03 -6.37 3.86
CA CYS A 30 0.44 -5.00 3.74
C CYS A 30 -0.17 -4.06 4.78
N ILE A 31 -1.48 -4.14 5.02
CA ILE A 31 -2.18 -3.34 6.04
C ILE A 31 -1.71 -3.69 7.45
N TYR A 32 -1.40 -4.97 7.72
CA TYR A 32 -0.85 -5.39 9.02
C TYR A 32 0.64 -5.08 9.16
N GLU A 33 1.37 -4.95 8.06
CA GLU A 33 2.82 -4.68 8.05
C GLU A 33 3.12 -3.24 8.46
N SER A 34 2.31 -2.27 8.00
CA SER A 34 2.43 -0.87 8.40
C SER A 34 1.07 -0.17 8.36
N SER A 35 0.84 0.74 9.32
CA SER A 35 -0.32 1.64 9.31
C SER A 35 -0.30 2.62 8.14
N ASP A 36 0.87 2.85 7.54
CA ASP A 36 1.01 3.76 6.41
C ASP A 36 0.52 3.10 5.10
N ASN A 37 0.51 1.76 5.05
CA ASN A 37 0.08 0.99 3.88
C ASN A 37 -1.44 0.99 3.75
N ILE A 38 -1.95 1.39 2.58
CA ILE A 38 -3.38 1.46 2.29
C ILE A 38 -3.90 0.26 1.52
N SER A 39 -3.02 -0.45 0.83
CA SER A 39 -3.38 -1.61 0.02
C SER A 39 -2.18 -2.51 -0.24
N GLY A 40 -2.45 -3.64 -0.88
CA GLY A 40 -1.43 -4.53 -1.43
C GLY A 40 -1.94 -5.18 -2.71
N PHE A 41 -1.02 -5.47 -3.62
CA PHE A 41 -1.31 -6.10 -4.90
C PHE A 41 -0.19 -7.04 -5.32
N ARG A 42 -0.46 -7.84 -6.34
CA ARG A 42 0.46 -8.84 -6.85
C ARG A 42 1.12 -8.39 -8.13
N ALA A 43 2.43 -8.47 -8.16
CA ALA A 43 3.20 -8.29 -9.37
C ALA A 43 4.43 -9.18 -9.33
N TYR A 44 4.79 -9.77 -10.47
CA TYR A 44 5.99 -10.61 -10.61
C TYR A 44 6.08 -11.76 -9.58
N PHE A 45 4.93 -12.42 -9.29
CA PHE A 45 4.80 -13.46 -8.27
C PHE A 45 5.19 -13.02 -6.85
N GLN A 46 5.17 -11.72 -6.58
CA GLN A 46 5.52 -11.12 -5.30
C GLN A 46 4.35 -10.25 -4.80
N CYS A 47 4.30 -10.06 -3.49
CA CYS A 47 3.35 -9.17 -2.84
C CYS A 47 3.98 -7.78 -2.68
N TRP A 48 3.29 -6.78 -3.23
CA TRP A 48 3.68 -5.38 -3.19
C TRP A 48 2.69 -4.60 -2.34
N CYS A 49 3.20 -3.76 -1.47
CA CYS A 49 2.43 -2.89 -0.59
C CYS A 49 2.41 -1.48 -1.15
N GLN A 50 1.21 -0.91 -1.22
CA GLN A 50 1.01 0.46 -1.62
C GLN A 50 0.88 1.35 -0.38
N ASN A 51 1.73 2.37 -0.33
CA ASN A 51 1.77 3.28 0.80
C ASN A 51 0.86 4.50 0.57
N THR A 52 0.36 5.10 1.64
CA THR A 52 -0.34 6.38 1.50
C THR A 52 0.68 7.45 1.14
N SER A 53 0.48 8.13 0.02
CA SER A 53 1.26 9.34 -0.23
C SER A 53 0.87 10.38 0.81
N THR A 54 1.83 10.92 1.57
CA THR A 54 1.66 12.10 2.44
C THR A 54 0.92 13.27 1.73
N SER A 55 0.85 13.28 0.39
CA SER A 55 0.16 14.27 -0.44
C SER A 55 -1.34 14.25 -0.21
N ASP A 56 -1.94 13.09 0.04
CA ASP A 56 -3.37 13.00 0.30
C ASP A 56 -3.71 13.59 1.68
N ILE A 57 -2.82 13.42 2.66
CA ILE A 57 -2.95 14.03 3.98
C ILE A 57 -2.70 15.54 3.92
N VAL A 58 -1.67 15.99 3.19
CA VAL A 58 -1.38 17.43 3.02
C VAL A 58 -2.48 18.10 2.21
N ALA A 59 -3.02 17.48 1.16
CA ALA A 59 -4.13 18.00 0.39
C ALA A 59 -5.43 18.08 1.23
N ALA A 60 -5.72 17.06 2.04
CA ALA A 60 -6.85 17.09 2.96
C ALA A 60 -6.68 18.13 4.07
N ALA A 61 -5.48 18.29 4.62
CA ALA A 61 -5.18 19.28 5.66
C ALA A 61 -5.11 20.72 5.11
N SER A 62 -4.81 20.88 3.83
CA SER A 62 -4.76 22.18 3.14
C SER A 62 -6.11 22.57 2.53
N ALA A 63 -7.09 21.66 2.52
CA ALA A 63 -8.44 21.98 2.13
C ALA A 63 -9.04 22.93 3.18
N PRO A 64 -9.62 24.08 2.77
CA PRO A 64 -10.26 24.97 3.74
C PRO A 64 -11.41 24.23 4.40
N ILE A 65 -11.43 24.23 5.74
CA ILE A 65 -12.58 23.79 6.52
C ILE A 65 -13.73 24.71 6.11
N ARG A 66 -14.65 24.20 5.29
CA ARG A 66 -15.89 24.92 4.98
C ARG A 66 -16.74 24.92 6.25
N PRO A 67 -17.19 26.09 6.73
CA PRO A 67 -18.06 26.21 7.90
C PRO A 67 -19.43 25.58 7.69
#